data_AF-A0A7S3BQF7-F1
#
_entry.id   AF-A0A7S3BQF7-F1
#
_cell.length_a   1.000
_cell.length_b   1.000
_cell.length_c   1.000
_cell.angle_alpha   90.00
_cell.angle_beta   90.00
_cell.angle_gamma   90.00
#
_symmetry.space_group_name_H-M   'P 1'
#
loop_
_entity.id
_entity.type
_entity.pdbx_description
1 polymer ?
#
loop_
_entity_poly.entity_id
_entity_poly.type
_entity_poly.pdbx_seq_one_letter_code
_entity_poly.pdbx_strand_id
1 'polypeptide(L)'
;AVAADAVMRYENGDLNERIVELSKSAGAERFVFISVSYIVAKAFEGPLEGYLDGKRQAEGAIARCFGDQSLVVGPSLVYGGGRFASLGLLLERVCASPLVRGYLKTNAALGSLSSS
;
A
#
# COMPACT_ATOMS: atom_id res chain seq x y z
N ALA A 1 11.88 1.88 20.44
CA ALA A 1 10.66 2.45 19.82
C ALA A 1 11.03 3.64 18.93
N VAL A 2 11.43 4.79 19.50
CA VAL A 2 11.75 6.02 18.74
C VAL A 2 12.82 5.83 17.64
N ALA A 3 13.91 5.11 17.93
CA ALA A 3 14.94 4.86 16.92
C ALA A 3 14.46 4.00 15.74
N ALA A 4 13.57 3.04 15.97
CA ALA A 4 13.00 2.20 14.91
C ALA A 4 12.01 3.02 14.06
N ASP A 5 11.25 3.90 14.69
CA ASP A 5 10.31 4.79 14.00
C ASP A 5 11.03 5.79 13.09
N ALA A 6 12.11 6.42 13.59
CA ALA A 6 12.95 7.30 12.80
C ALA A 6 13.60 6.59 11.61
N VAL A 7 14.07 5.35 11.78
CA VAL A 7 14.59 4.53 10.67
C VAL A 7 13.49 4.26 9.64
N MET A 8 12.29 3.86 10.07
CA MET A 8 11.18 3.66 9.15
C MET A 8 10.80 4.93 8.40
N ARG A 9 10.82 6.09 9.08
CA ARG A 9 10.56 7.40 8.48
C ARG A 9 11.59 7.74 7.41
N TYR A 10 12.86 7.56 7.72
CA TYR A 10 13.96 7.78 6.78
C TYR A 10 13.84 6.88 5.55
N GLU A 11 13.64 5.57 5.76
CA GLU A 11 13.57 4.59 4.66
C GLU A 11 12.32 4.75 3.79
N ASN A 12 11.17 5.04 4.40
CA ASN A 12 9.91 5.12 3.68
C ASN A 12 9.57 6.53 3.16
N GLY A 13 10.18 7.57 3.75
CA GLY A 13 10.02 8.97 3.38
C GLY A 13 11.23 9.50 2.63
N ASP A 14 12.29 9.86 3.35
CA ASP A 14 13.44 10.61 2.83
C ASP A 14 14.13 9.92 1.65
N LEU A 15 14.38 8.60 1.74
CA LEU A 15 14.97 7.85 0.65
C LEU A 15 14.05 7.80 -0.58
N ASN A 16 12.76 7.58 -0.38
CA ASN A 16 11.81 7.50 -1.48
C ASN A 16 11.60 8.87 -2.15
N GLU A 17 11.51 9.96 -1.39
CA GLU A 17 11.49 11.31 -1.95
C GLU A 17 12.75 11.57 -2.78
N ARG A 18 13.93 11.17 -2.27
CA ARG A 18 15.16 11.33 -3.03
C ARG A 18 15.18 10.52 -4.33
N ILE A 19 14.66 9.29 -4.31
CA ILE A 19 14.51 8.46 -5.51
C ILE A 19 13.59 9.12 -6.53
N VAL A 20 12.47 9.70 -6.09
CA VAL A 20 11.51 10.41 -6.94
C VAL A 20 12.17 11.60 -7.62
N GLU A 21 12.86 12.45 -6.84
CA GLU A 21 13.58 13.61 -7.36
C GLU A 21 14.63 13.20 -8.41
N LEU A 22 15.49 12.24 -8.07
CA LEU A 22 16.54 11.76 -8.95
C LEU A 22 15.98 11.14 -10.23
N SER A 23 14.88 10.37 -10.13
CA SER A 23 14.21 9.79 -11.30
C SER A 23 13.67 10.87 -12.22
N LYS A 24 13.08 11.94 -11.67
CA LYS A 24 12.60 13.07 -12.45
C LYS A 24 13.74 13.81 -13.13
N SER A 25 14.83 14.09 -12.40
CA SER A 25 16.04 14.71 -12.95
C SER A 25 16.72 13.87 -14.02
N ALA A 26 16.63 12.54 -13.94
CA ALA A 26 17.13 11.62 -14.96
C ALA A 26 16.24 11.54 -16.21
N GLY A 27 15.12 12.26 -16.25
CA GLY A 27 14.21 12.30 -17.40
C GLY A 27 13.21 11.15 -17.44
N ALA A 28 12.94 10.48 -16.31
CA ALA A 28 11.87 9.49 -16.26
C ALA A 28 10.52 10.14 -16.65
N GLU A 29 9.81 9.52 -17.58
CA GLU A 29 8.51 10.02 -18.05
C GLU A 29 7.39 9.66 -17.08
N ARG A 30 7.47 8.48 -16.45
CA ARG A 30 6.47 7.95 -15.53
C ARG A 30 7.09 7.43 -14.25
N PHE A 31 6.34 7.49 -13.16
CA PHE A 31 6.76 6.96 -11.86
C PHE A 31 5.67 6.11 -11.22
N VAL A 32 6.02 4.89 -10.81
CA VAL A 32 5.10 3.98 -10.10
C VAL A 32 5.61 3.78 -8.68
N PHE A 33 4.73 3.93 -7.71
CA PHE A 33 5.06 3.77 -6.31
C PHE A 33 4.11 2.82 -5.59
N ILE A 34 4.67 1.95 -4.77
CA ILE A 34 3.91 1.07 -3.90
C ILE A 34 3.81 1.71 -2.52
N SER A 35 2.62 2.21 -2.22
CA SER A 35 2.25 2.74 -0.92
C SER A 35 1.50 1.70 -0.10
N VAL A 36 0.54 2.14 0.70
CA VAL A 36 -0.28 1.34 1.61
C VAL A 36 -1.74 1.76 1.45
N SER A 37 -2.67 0.81 1.55
CA SER A 37 -4.09 1.13 1.47
C SER A 37 -4.54 1.98 2.65
N TYR A 38 -5.57 2.81 2.45
CA TYR A 38 -6.17 3.62 3.50
C TYR A 38 -6.59 2.79 4.72
N ILE A 39 -7.19 1.61 4.49
CA ILE A 39 -7.66 0.73 5.57
C ILE A 39 -6.48 0.25 6.41
N VAL A 40 -5.37 -0.15 5.78
CA VAL A 40 -4.16 -0.58 6.50
C VAL A 40 -3.51 0.61 7.20
N ALA A 41 -3.43 1.78 6.56
CA ALA A 41 -2.92 2.98 7.20
C ALA A 41 -3.68 3.30 8.49
N LYS A 42 -5.01 3.27 8.45
CA LYS A 42 -5.85 3.49 9.63
C LYS A 42 -5.70 2.42 10.71
N ALA A 43 -5.56 1.14 10.33
CA ALA A 43 -5.40 0.05 11.27
C ALA A 43 -4.07 0.09 12.04
N PHE A 44 -3.05 0.74 11.50
CA PHE A 44 -1.70 0.81 12.08
C PHE A 44 -1.24 2.23 12.44
N GLU A 45 -2.17 3.20 12.52
CA GLU A 45 -1.88 4.51 13.09
C GLU A 45 -1.43 4.36 14.56
N GLY A 46 -0.23 4.83 14.88
CA GLY A 46 0.42 4.67 16.20
C GLY A 46 1.64 3.73 16.17
N PRO A 47 1.48 2.40 16.01
CA PRO A 47 2.61 1.47 16.09
C PRO A 47 3.61 1.56 14.93
N LEU A 48 3.23 2.15 13.80
CA LEU A 48 4.04 2.25 12.58
C LEU A 48 4.02 3.68 12.00
N GLU A 49 4.07 4.69 12.85
CA GLU A 49 3.90 6.10 12.45
C GLU A 49 4.95 6.55 11.41
N GLY A 50 6.23 6.28 11.66
CA GLY A 50 7.32 6.60 10.73
C GLY A 50 7.17 5.92 9.36
N TYR A 51 6.66 4.68 9.33
CA TYR A 51 6.35 4.00 8.07
C TYR A 51 5.22 4.71 7.30
N LEU A 52 4.11 5.00 7.97
CA LEU A 52 2.93 5.62 7.35
C LEU A 52 3.21 7.05 6.90
N ASP A 53 3.85 7.85 7.76
CA ASP A 53 4.26 9.21 7.42
C ASP A 53 5.30 9.21 6.32
N GLY A 54 6.25 8.25 6.37
CA GLY A 54 7.16 7.91 5.28
C GLY A 54 6.45 7.84 3.93
N LYS A 55 5.48 6.94 3.82
CA LYS A 55 4.69 6.75 2.61
C LYS A 55 3.96 8.01 2.17
N ARG A 56 3.35 8.76 3.11
CA ARG A 56 2.68 10.04 2.81
C ARG A 56 3.63 11.11 2.27
N GLN A 57 4.84 11.23 2.83
CA GLN A 57 5.87 12.14 2.30
C GLN A 57 6.25 11.76 0.87
N ALA A 58 6.51 10.47 0.62
CA ALA A 58 6.87 9.99 -0.70
C ALA A 58 5.75 10.23 -1.72
N GLU A 59 4.48 9.96 -1.36
CA GLU A 59 3.32 10.30 -2.19
C GLU A 59 3.25 11.78 -2.53
N GLY A 60 3.51 12.65 -1.55
CA GLY A 60 3.59 14.09 -1.76
C GLY A 60 4.69 14.49 -2.74
N ALA A 61 5.88 13.88 -2.65
CA ALA A 61 6.98 14.12 -3.59
C ALA A 61 6.61 13.66 -5.01
N ILE A 62 5.98 12.49 -5.15
CA ILE A 62 5.53 11.95 -6.44
C ILE A 62 4.51 12.88 -7.09
N ALA A 63 3.52 13.34 -6.33
CA ALA A 63 2.52 14.28 -6.81
C ALA A 63 3.18 15.59 -7.29
N ARG A 64 4.19 16.10 -6.59
CA ARG A 64 4.95 17.29 -7.01
C ARG A 64 5.80 17.08 -8.28
N CYS A 65 6.50 15.96 -8.40
CA CYS A 65 7.46 15.73 -9.49
C CYS A 65 6.85 15.16 -10.77
N PHE A 66 5.83 14.31 -10.64
CA PHE A 66 5.25 13.55 -11.75
C PHE A 66 3.77 13.85 -11.99
N GLY A 67 3.01 14.29 -10.98
CA GLY A 67 1.58 14.59 -11.11
C GLY A 67 0.82 13.44 -11.79
N ASP A 68 0.08 13.76 -12.85
CA ASP A 68 -0.71 12.80 -13.64
C ASP A 68 0.13 11.73 -14.37
N GLN A 69 1.45 11.89 -14.44
CA GLN A 69 2.36 10.88 -14.99
C GLN A 69 2.80 9.84 -13.94
N SER A 70 2.13 9.79 -12.80
CA SER A 70 2.42 8.83 -11.73
C SER A 70 1.26 7.86 -11.47
N LEU A 71 1.61 6.71 -10.89
CA LEU A 71 0.65 5.76 -10.34
C LEU A 71 1.08 5.37 -8.92
N VAL A 72 0.22 5.66 -7.94
CA VAL A 72 0.40 5.19 -6.56
C VAL A 72 -0.54 4.02 -6.32
N VAL A 73 0.04 2.85 -6.02
CA VAL A 73 -0.71 1.64 -5.70
C VAL A 73 -0.66 1.44 -4.19
N GLY A 74 -1.82 1.47 -3.53
CA GLY A 74 -1.95 1.23 -2.09
C GLY A 74 -2.53 -0.15 -1.80
N PRO A 75 -1.72 -1.23 -1.81
CA PRO A 75 -2.19 -2.55 -1.42
C PRO A 75 -2.54 -2.59 0.08
N SER A 76 -3.47 -3.47 0.43
CA SER A 76 -3.72 -3.85 1.82
C SER A 76 -2.69 -4.90 2.26
N LEU A 77 -3.11 -6.04 2.82
CA LEU A 77 -2.21 -7.15 3.10
C LEU A 77 -1.87 -7.91 1.80
N VAL A 78 -0.59 -7.91 1.43
CA VAL A 78 -0.07 -8.77 0.37
C VAL A 78 0.39 -10.08 0.99
N TYR A 79 -0.23 -11.19 0.60
CA TYR A 79 0.10 -12.54 1.08
C TYR A 79 0.31 -13.49 -0.11
N GLY A 80 1.19 -14.49 0.06
CA GLY A 80 1.55 -15.46 -0.99
C GLY A 80 3.07 -15.68 -1.12
N GLY A 81 3.48 -16.56 -2.04
CA GLY A 81 4.91 -16.75 -2.39
C GLY A 81 5.80 -17.31 -1.26
N GLY A 82 5.23 -18.02 -0.29
CA GLY A 82 5.98 -18.62 0.82
C GLY A 82 6.31 -17.69 1.99
N ARG A 83 6.01 -16.39 1.88
CA ARG A 83 6.14 -15.46 3.01
C ARG A 83 5.00 -15.67 4.00
N PHE A 84 5.35 -15.70 5.29
CA PHE A 84 4.43 -16.00 6.40
C PHE A 84 3.69 -17.34 6.23
N ALA A 85 4.39 -18.42 5.84
CA ALA A 85 3.77 -19.70 5.47
C ALA A 85 2.68 -20.20 6.43
N SER A 86 2.86 -20.06 7.75
CA SER A 86 1.86 -20.45 8.75
C SER A 86 0.62 -19.55 8.76
N LEU A 87 0.81 -18.23 8.67
CA LEU A 87 -0.28 -17.26 8.57
C LEU A 87 -1.00 -17.35 7.23
N GLY A 88 -0.23 -17.59 6.15
CA GLY A 88 -0.72 -17.76 4.79
C GLY A 88 -1.70 -18.92 4.69
N LEU A 89 -1.38 -20.08 5.29
CA LEU A 89 -2.29 -21.23 5.33
C LEU A 89 -3.58 -20.94 6.10
N LEU A 90 -3.51 -20.21 7.21
CA LEU A 90 -4.69 -19.84 7.99
C LEU A 90 -5.57 -18.84 7.21
N LEU A 91 -4.95 -17.80 6.66
CA LEU A 91 -5.63 -16.78 5.88
C LEU A 91 -6.27 -17.36 4.62
N GLU A 92 -5.56 -18.24 3.92
CA GLU A 92 -6.05 -18.95 2.73
C GLU A 92 -7.27 -19.80 3.08
N ARG A 93 -7.27 -20.53 4.20
CA ARG A 93 -8.44 -21.29 4.67
C ARG A 93 -9.63 -20.39 4.98
N VAL A 94 -9.41 -19.23 5.61
CA VAL A 94 -10.47 -18.26 5.89
C VAL A 94 -11.02 -17.68 4.59
N CYS A 95 -10.16 -17.23 3.67
CA CYS A 95 -10.56 -16.69 2.38
C CYS A 95 -11.27 -17.72 1.49
N ALA A 96 -10.88 -19.00 1.58
CA ALA A 96 -11.52 -20.08 0.84
C ALA A 96 -12.85 -20.55 1.46
N SER A 97 -13.23 -20.07 2.65
CA SER A 97 -14.42 -20.53 3.37
C SER A 97 -15.72 -20.24 2.61
N PRO A 98 -16.77 -21.08 2.79
CA PRO A 98 -18.07 -20.87 2.15
C PRO A 98 -18.70 -19.50 2.49
N LEU A 99 -18.46 -18.98 3.69
CA LEU A 99 -18.95 -17.67 4.14
C LEU A 99 -18.34 -16.53 3.33
N VAL A 100 -17.01 -16.52 3.20
CA VAL A 100 -16.30 -15.49 2.41
C VAL A 100 -16.69 -15.59 0.93
N ARG A 101 -16.80 -16.80 0.37
CA ARG A 101 -17.27 -16.98 -1.00
C ARG A 101 -18.70 -16.49 -1.20
N GLY A 102 -19.58 -16.75 -0.23
CA GLY A 102 -20.96 -16.25 -0.22
C GLY A 102 -20.99 -14.73 -0.23
N TYR A 103 -20.23 -14.09 0.67
CA TYR A 103 -20.06 -12.63 0.75
C TYR A 103 -19.53 -12.01 -0.55
N LEU A 104 -18.50 -12.61 -1.16
CA LEU A 104 -17.95 -12.10 -2.42
C LEU A 104 -18.96 -12.18 -3.56
N LYS A 105 -19.76 -13.26 -3.62
CA LYS A 105 -20.83 -13.40 -4.61
C LYS A 105 -21.94 -12.36 -4.42
N THR A 106 -22.37 -12.12 -3.19
CA THR A 106 -23.38 -11.08 -2.91
C THR A 106 -22.84 -9.69 -3.20
N ASN A 107 -21.59 -9.37 -2.84
CA ASN A 107 -20.97 -8.09 -3.20
C ASN A 107 -20.86 -7.90 -4.72
N ALA A 108 -20.47 -8.94 -5.47
CA ALA A 108 -20.41 -8.86 -6.93
C ALA A 108 -21.79 -8.62 -7.55
N ALA A 109 -22.83 -9.27 -7.03
CA ALA A 109 -24.21 -9.05 -7.45
C ALA A 109 -24.67 -7.60 -7.15
N LEU A 110 -24.40 -7.10 -5.94
CA LEU A 110 -24.73 -5.72 -5.55
C LEU A 110 -23.97 -4.67 -6.38
N GLY A 111 -22.70 -4.92 -6.70
CA GLY A 111 -21.91 -4.04 -7.58
C GLY A 111 -22.46 -3.96 -9.00
N SER A 112 -22.95 -5.08 -9.55
CA SER A 112 -23.58 -5.12 -10.87
C SER A 112 -24.89 -4.31 -10.93
N LEU A 113 -25.62 -4.24 -9.80
CA LEU A 113 -26.85 -3.45 -9.68
C LEU A 113 -26.60 -1.95 -9.56
N SER A 114 -25.46 -1.53 -9.00
CA SER A 114 -25.07 -0.11 -8.91
C SER A 114 -24.58 0.48 -10.24
N SER A 115 -24.34 -0.37 -11.24
CA SER A 115 -23.78 0.00 -12.55
C SER A 115 -24.84 0.04 -13.66
N SER A 116 -26.11 -0.19 -13.31
CA SER A 116 -27.30 -0.18 -14.20
C SER A 116 -28.21 0.98 -13.83
#